data_AF-A0A2T0SJV3-F1
#
_entry.id   AF-A0A2T0SJV3-F1
#
_cell.length_a   1.000
_cell.length_b   1.000
_cell.length_c   1.000
_cell.angle_alpha   90.00
_cell.angle_beta   90.00
_cell.angle_gamma   90.00
#
_symmetry.space_group_name_H-M   'P 1'
#
loop_
_entity.id
_entity.type
_entity.pdbx_description
1 polymer ?
#
loop_
_entity_poly.entity_id
_entity_poly.type
_entity_poly.pdbx_seq_one_letter_code
_entity_poly.pdbx_strand_id
1 'polypeptide(L)' 'MRHSRACSAGTIRYREHVNVDVPLPGPPVDPVLGIDAALAGLEGLEHLEIVDHVARFDIAHTALTVALSSIDKV' A
#
# COMPACT_ATOMS: atom_id res chain seq x y z
N MET A 1 -31.87 -45.25 -29.40
CA MET A 1 -31.03 -44.89 -28.23
C MET A 1 -30.08 -43.77 -28.63
N ARG A 2 -30.12 -42.65 -27.91
CA ARG A 2 -29.25 -41.47 -28.07
C ARG A 2 -28.04 -41.63 -27.16
N HIS A 3 -26.82 -41.78 -27.67
CA HIS A 3 -25.57 -41.56 -26.94
C HIS A 3 -24.46 -41.43 -27.99
N SER A 4 -23.46 -40.57 -27.92
CA SER A 4 -23.17 -39.38 -27.12
C SER A 4 -22.05 -38.68 -27.88
N ARG A 5 -22.05 -37.35 -27.83
CA ARG A 5 -21.09 -36.45 -28.46
C ARG A 5 -19.64 -36.95 -28.33
N ALA A 6 -18.95 -37.07 -29.47
CA ALA A 6 -17.49 -37.05 -29.49
C ALA A 6 -17.04 -35.64 -29.07
N CYS A 7 -16.44 -35.54 -27.89
CA CYS A 7 -15.76 -34.33 -27.43
C CYS A 7 -14.61 -34.02 -28.40
N SER A 8 -14.80 -33.00 -29.22
CA SER A 8 -13.74 -32.39 -30.01
C SER A 8 -12.72 -31.80 -29.03
N ALA A 9 -11.51 -32.37 -29.01
CA ALA A 9 -10.37 -31.85 -28.26
C ALA A 9 -9.89 -30.56 -28.94
N GLY A 10 -10.60 -29.46 -28.65
CA GLY A 10 -10.17 -28.11 -29.00
C GLY A 10 -8.87 -27.83 -28.27
N THR A 11 -7.77 -27.77 -29.02
CA THR A 11 -6.48 -27.31 -28.53
C THR A 11 -6.64 -25.83 -28.19
N ILE A 12 -6.95 -25.54 -26.93
CA ILE A 12 -6.92 -24.19 -26.39
C ILE A 12 -5.48 -23.72 -26.53
N ARG A 13 -5.20 -22.92 -27.57
CA ARG A 13 -4.01 -22.09 -27.61
C ARG A 13 -4.18 -21.06 -26.51
N TYR A 14 -3.43 -21.19 -25.43
CA TYR A 14 -3.25 -20.12 -24.47
C TYR A 14 -2.52 -18.99 -25.22
N ARG A 15 -3.30 -18.05 -25.78
CA ARG A 15 -2.79 -16.81 -26.36
C ARG A 15 -2.39 -15.92 -25.19
N GLU A 16 -1.16 -16.11 -24.76
CA GLU A 16 -0.46 -15.27 -23.80
C GLU A 16 -0.20 -13.90 -24.43
N HIS A 17 -0.93 -12.88 -23.98
CA HIS A 17 -0.56 -11.47 -24.13
C HIS A 17 -1.32 -10.65 -23.10
N VAL A 18 -0.77 -10.57 -21.89
CA VAL A 18 -0.91 -9.37 -21.08
C VAL A 18 0.48 -9.06 -20.50
N ASN A 19 1.28 -8.32 -21.25
CA ASN A 19 2.37 -7.56 -20.63
C ASN A 19 1.69 -6.43 -19.87
N VAL A 20 1.41 -6.67 -18.59
CA VAL A 20 1.12 -5.58 -17.67
C VAL A 20 2.48 -5.13 -17.15
N ASP A 21 3.01 -4.07 -17.74
CA ASP A 21 4.07 -3.25 -17.12
C ASP A 21 3.46 -2.59 -15.87
N VAL A 22 3.18 -3.38 -14.83
CA VAL A 22 2.91 -2.85 -13.50
C VAL A 22 4.26 -2.36 -13.00
N PRO A 23 4.41 -1.06 -12.68
CA PRO A 23 5.58 -0.60 -11.96
C PRO A 23 5.70 -1.47 -10.72
N LEU A 24 6.80 -2.22 -10.60
CA LEU A 24 7.08 -2.97 -9.39
C LEU A 24 6.84 -2.03 -8.21
N PRO A 25 6.01 -2.39 -7.22
CA PRO A 25 5.87 -1.59 -6.03
C PRO A 25 7.28 -1.33 -5.52
N GLY A 26 7.61 -0.06 -5.29
CA GLY A 26 8.92 0.33 -4.81
C GLY A 26 9.29 -0.48 -3.56
N PRO A 27 10.58 -0.53 -3.20
CA PRO A 27 11.02 -1.22 -2.00
C PRO A 27 10.11 -0.88 -0.82
N PRO A 28 9.77 -1.85 0.05
CA PRO A 28 8.97 -1.56 1.23
C PRO A 28 9.61 -0.39 1.97
N VAL A 29 8.83 0.68 2.16
CA VAL A 29 9.30 1.86 2.88
C VAL A 29 9.70 1.40 4.27
N ASP A 30 10.95 1.70 4.65
CA ASP A 30 11.46 1.37 5.97
C ASP A 30 10.55 2.05 7.00
N PRO A 31 9.88 1.28 7.88
CA PRO A 31 8.99 1.86 8.86
C PRO A 31 9.72 2.80 9.82
N VAL A 32 11.03 2.61 10.04
CA VAL A 32 11.87 3.52 10.84
C VAL A 32 11.93 4.91 10.18
N LEU A 33 12.09 4.98 8.86
CA LEU A 33 12.04 6.26 8.13
C LEU A 33 10.66 6.92 8.24
N GLY A 34 9.58 6.13 8.28
CA GLY A 34 8.23 6.62 8.51
C GLY A 34 8.05 7.21 9.91
N ILE A 35 8.63 6.58 10.93
CA ILE A 35 8.66 7.06 12.32
C ILE A 35 9.46 8.36 12.40
N ASP A 36 10.67 8.41 11.83
CA ASP A 36 11.53 9.59 11.84
C ASP A 36 10.84 10.79 11.17
N ALA A 37 10.19 10.57 10.02
CA ALA A 37 9.42 11.61 9.35
C ALA A 37 8.24 12.13 10.18
N ALA A 38 7.54 11.24 10.90
CA ALA A 38 6.45 11.62 11.79
C ALA A 38 6.95 12.46 12.98
N LEU A 39 8.10 12.08 13.57
CA LEU A 39 8.73 12.82 14.67
C LEU A 39 9.24 14.19 14.25
N ALA A 40 9.86 14.29 13.05
CA ALA A 40 10.24 15.58 12.48
C ALA A 40 9.00 16.49 12.24
N GLY A 41 7.86 15.89 11.93
CA GLY A 41 6.57 16.57 11.87
C GLY A 41 6.15 17.19 13.20
N LEU A 42 6.63 16.67 14.33
CA LEU A 42 6.33 17.17 15.69
C LEU A 42 7.24 18.31 16.16
N GLU A 43 8.29 18.64 15.43
CA GLU A 43 9.20 19.72 15.81
C GLU A 43 8.53 21.09 15.67
N GLY A 44 8.67 21.93 16.69
CA GLY A 44 8.24 23.33 16.67
C GLY A 44 6.73 23.58 16.76
N LEU A 45 5.92 22.58 17.15
CA LEU A 45 4.46 22.77 17.32
C LEU A 45 4.09 23.84 18.34
N GLU A 46 4.95 24.07 19.34
CA GLU A 46 4.76 25.09 20.37
C GLU A 46 4.76 26.53 19.82
N HIS A 47 5.26 26.72 18.60
CA HIS A 47 5.32 28.03 17.93
C HIS A 47 4.11 28.26 17.01
N LEU A 48 3.21 27.29 16.87
CA LEU A 48 2.04 27.37 16.00
C LEU A 48 0.81 27.85 16.75
N GLU A 49 -0.08 28.56 16.05
CA GLU A 49 -1.44 28.83 16.52
C GLU A 49 -2.19 27.51 16.73
N ILE A 50 -3.17 27.50 17.64
CA ILE A 50 -3.85 26.26 18.09
C ILE A 50 -4.43 25.46 16.91
N VAL A 51 -5.02 26.15 15.92
CA VAL A 51 -5.62 25.49 14.76
C VAL A 51 -4.55 24.76 13.94
N ASP A 52 -3.40 25.39 13.71
CA ASP A 52 -2.29 24.81 12.95
C ASP A 52 -1.54 23.73 13.75
N HIS A 53 -1.43 23.92 15.07
CA HIS A 53 -0.88 22.93 15.99
C HIS A 53 -1.68 21.62 15.89
N VAL A 54 -3.01 21.67 16.02
CA VAL A 54 -3.86 20.48 15.97
C VAL A 54 -3.78 19.81 14.60
N ALA A 55 -3.82 20.58 13.51
CA ALA A 55 -3.71 20.04 12.16
C ALA A 55 -2.37 19.32 11.93
N ARG A 56 -1.26 19.91 12.38
CA ARG A 56 0.08 19.31 12.24
C ARG A 56 0.24 18.08 13.13
N PHE A 57 -0.29 18.12 14.35
CA PHE A 57 -0.31 16.97 15.25
C PHE A 57 -1.08 15.79 14.65
N ASP A 58 -2.27 16.04 14.07
CA ASP A 58 -3.10 14.99 13.46
C ASP A 58 -2.41 14.32 12.27
N ILE A 59 -1.70 15.10 11.44
CA ILE A 59 -0.87 14.57 10.35
C ILE A 59 0.24 13.66 10.89
N ALA A 60 0.99 14.13 11.90
CA ALA A 60 2.07 13.35 12.50
C ALA A 60 1.55 12.07 13.19
N HIS A 61 0.42 12.17 13.89
CA HIS A 61 -0.24 11.04 14.55
C HIS A 61 -0.68 9.96 13.55
N THR A 62 -1.28 10.38 12.44
CA THR A 62 -1.71 9.48 11.36
C THR A 62 -0.52 8.80 10.72
N ALA A 63 0.54 9.54 10.39
CA ALA A 63 1.76 9.00 9.81
C ALA A 63 2.44 7.98 10.74
N LEU A 64 2.53 8.29 12.04
CA LEU A 64 3.10 7.40 13.03
C LEU A 64 2.29 6.11 13.18
N THR A 65 0.96 6.22 13.18
CA THR A 65 0.06 5.06 13.26
C THR A 65 0.26 4.13 12.07
N VAL A 66 0.33 4.68 10.85
CA VAL A 66 0.60 3.90 9.63
C VAL A 66 1.96 3.20 9.71
N ALA A 67 2.99 3.93 10.15
CA ALA A 67 4.34 3.37 10.27
C ALA A 67 4.39 2.22 11.28
N LEU A 68 3.78 2.38 12.46
CA LEU A 68 3.75 1.36 13.51
C LEU A 68 2.88 0.15 13.12
N SER A 69 1.70 0.36 12.54
CA SER A 69 0.86 -0.74 12.04
C SER A 69 1.52 -1.55 10.91
N SER A 70 2.47 -0.96 10.19
CA SER A 70 3.23 -1.68 9.16
C SER A 70 4.27 -2.67 9.75
N ILE A 71 4.74 -2.40 10.97
CA ILE A 71 5.63 -3.27 11.75
C ILE A 71 4.82 -4.35 12.45
N ASP A 72 3.73 -3.95 13.12
CA ASP A 72 2.89 -4.84 13.93
C ASP A 72 1.84 -5.55 13.06
N LYS A 73 2.31 -6.48 12.21
CA LYS A 73 1.41 -7.40 11.50
C LYS A 73 1.07 -8.58 12.41
N VAL A 74 0.00 -8.44 13.21
CA VAL A 74 -0.67 -9.56 13.91
C VAL A 74 -1.78 -10.18 13.06
#